data_AF-A0A6V8PBN5-F1
#
_entry.id   AF-A0A6V8PBN5-F1
#
_cell.length_a   1.000
_cell.length_b   1.000
_cell.length_c   1.000
_cell.angle_alpha   90.00
_cell.angle_beta   90.00
_cell.angle_gamma   90.00
#
_symmetry.space_group_name_H-M   'P 1'
#
loop_
_entity.id
_entity.type
_entity.pdbx_description
1 polymer ?
#
loop_
_entity_poly.entity_id
_entity_poly.type
_entity_poly.pdbx_seq_one_letter_code
_entity_poly.pdbx_strand_id
1 'polypeptide(L)'
;RMLEKIDFQPEVINCNDWHSALIVNLVNKLSEEEQAYQRVATVFTIHNLAYQGIFDPSVVSSVGLDESDLLELEKEREGKINFMARGISFSDVVSTVSEEYAKEIQSKEYGAGLEELLADKRDRLFGILNGVDYQVFNPQTDSHIALNYDLHSLDHKGANKKALQRECSFEVGTDIPLMGMISRLTDQKGLDILVEAIRTVLELEVQFVVLGTGDFRYQDLLTHLAEEFPHNMKAFIKFDAALAQRIYAGCDMFLMPSRFEPCGLGQLISMAYGTIPIVRRTGGLADTVKDFDPRTGTGIGFVFQNYNAMHLLVAIVRALEHFRDEGTWRSLMERAMSCDFSWDSSAHKYEEIYKLAIELRKKGH
;
A
#
# COMPACT_ATOMS: atom_id res chain seq x y z
N ARG A 1 18.11 27.90 -0.09
CA ARG A 1 18.72 28.14 -1.42
C ARG A 1 19.71 27.02 -1.77
N MET A 2 19.23 25.78 -1.95
CA MET A 2 20.08 24.64 -2.34
C MET A 2 20.35 24.62 -3.86
N LEU A 3 19.33 24.93 -4.67
CA LEU A 3 19.39 24.93 -6.15
C LEU A 3 20.53 25.78 -6.69
N GLU A 4 20.73 26.98 -6.13
CA GLU A 4 21.85 27.89 -6.46
C GLU A 4 23.23 27.26 -6.17
N LYS A 5 23.35 26.48 -5.09
CA LYS A 5 24.63 25.87 -4.68
C LYS A 5 25.02 24.67 -5.53
N ILE A 6 24.04 24.00 -6.14
CA ILE A 6 24.24 22.80 -6.96
C ILE A 6 24.19 23.09 -8.46
N ASP A 7 24.00 24.35 -8.85
CA ASP A 7 23.88 24.80 -10.25
C ASP A 7 22.89 23.94 -11.06
N PHE A 8 21.72 23.68 -10.46
CA PHE A 8 20.68 22.86 -11.06
C PHE A 8 19.32 23.55 -10.93
N GLN A 9 18.66 23.74 -12.08
CA GLN A 9 17.33 24.32 -12.17
C GLN A 9 16.33 23.24 -12.61
N PRO A 10 15.54 22.66 -11.70
CA PRO A 10 14.54 21.67 -12.06
C PRO A 10 13.38 22.30 -12.82
N GLU A 11 12.80 21.53 -13.75
CA GLU A 11 11.49 21.87 -14.34
C GLU A 11 10.34 21.51 -13.39
N VAL A 12 10.51 20.45 -12.60
CA VAL A 12 9.52 19.96 -11.62
C VAL A 12 10.20 19.58 -10.32
N ILE A 13 9.59 19.95 -9.19
CA ILE A 13 9.92 19.43 -7.87
C ILE A 13 8.74 18.57 -7.38
N ASN A 14 8.96 17.26 -7.23
CA ASN A 14 7.97 16.36 -6.63
C ASN A 14 8.23 16.22 -5.13
N CYS A 15 7.33 16.78 -4.33
CA CYS A 15 7.37 16.76 -2.88
C CYS A 15 6.49 15.61 -2.37
N ASN A 16 7.00 14.83 -1.42
CA ASN A 16 6.35 13.66 -0.87
C ASN A 16 5.97 13.90 0.61
N ASP A 17 4.67 13.78 0.90
CA ASP A 17 4.05 13.96 2.21
C ASP A 17 4.40 15.28 2.93
N TRP A 18 3.89 15.43 4.16
CA TRP A 18 4.05 16.64 4.96
C TRP A 18 5.51 17.05 5.19
N HIS A 19 6.45 16.10 5.19
CA HIS A 19 7.87 16.35 5.43
C HIS A 19 8.50 17.34 4.44
N SER A 20 8.02 17.36 3.19
CA SER A 20 8.55 18.22 2.13
C SER A 20 7.53 19.24 1.60
N ALA A 21 6.34 19.28 2.19
CA ALA A 21 5.24 20.12 1.68
C ALA A 21 5.54 21.62 1.73
N LEU A 22 6.35 22.10 2.69
CA LEU A 22 6.77 23.50 2.74
C LEU A 22 7.59 23.94 1.52
N ILE A 23 8.26 23.02 0.83
CA ILE A 23 9.01 23.34 -0.40
C ILE A 23 8.05 23.90 -1.45
N VAL A 24 6.84 23.34 -1.58
CA VAL A 24 5.81 23.82 -2.50
C VAL A 24 5.44 25.28 -2.20
N ASN A 25 5.23 25.59 -0.92
CA ASN A 25 4.94 26.97 -0.49
C ASN A 25 6.11 27.91 -0.85
N LEU A 26 7.34 27.53 -0.51
CA LEU A 26 8.53 28.36 -0.75
C LEU A 26 8.80 28.59 -2.23
N VAL A 27 8.60 27.58 -3.09
CA VAL A 27 8.74 27.73 -4.55
C VAL A 27 7.74 28.76 -5.09
N ASN A 28 6.49 28.70 -4.62
CA ASN A 28 5.49 29.68 -5.01
C ASN A 28 5.83 31.08 -4.49
N LYS A 29 6.26 31.20 -3.24
CA LYS A 29 6.67 32.49 -2.67
C LYS A 29 7.83 33.11 -3.46
N LEU A 30 8.89 32.35 -3.68
CA LEU A 30 10.06 32.79 -4.44
C LEU A 30 9.73 33.12 -5.89
N SER A 31 8.70 32.51 -6.48
CA SER A 31 8.29 32.83 -7.86
C SER A 31 7.65 34.21 -8.03
N GLU A 32 7.14 34.81 -6.94
CA GLU A 32 6.69 36.21 -6.94
C GLU A 32 7.86 37.19 -7.06
N GLU A 33 9.05 36.78 -6.62
CA GLU A 33 10.22 37.63 -6.43
C GLU A 33 11.34 37.37 -7.45
N GLU A 34 11.50 36.11 -7.87
CA GLU A 34 12.65 35.62 -8.62
C GLU A 34 12.23 34.86 -9.89
N GLN A 35 12.72 35.32 -11.05
CA GLN A 35 12.42 34.73 -12.36
C GLN A 35 12.82 33.24 -12.47
N ALA A 36 13.84 32.82 -11.72
CA ALA A 36 14.31 31.44 -11.71
C ALA A 36 13.22 30.45 -11.22
N TYR A 37 12.36 30.86 -10.30
CA TYR A 37 11.32 29.99 -9.71
C TYR A 37 9.96 30.08 -10.40
N GLN A 38 9.76 31.04 -11.30
CA GLN A 38 8.51 31.18 -12.08
C GLN A 38 8.22 29.94 -12.93
N ARG A 39 9.25 29.30 -13.48
CA ARG A 39 9.08 28.13 -14.36
C ARG A 39 9.16 26.78 -13.65
N VAL A 40 9.41 26.76 -12.33
CA VAL A 40 9.51 25.53 -11.56
C VAL A 40 8.10 25.08 -11.19
N ALA A 41 7.65 23.98 -11.76
CA ALA A 41 6.39 23.37 -11.39
C ALA A 41 6.55 22.49 -10.14
N THR A 42 5.44 22.26 -9.44
CA THR A 42 5.39 21.49 -8.20
C THR A 42 4.36 20.38 -8.29
N VAL A 43 4.81 19.16 -7.98
CA VAL A 43 3.93 18.02 -7.76
C VAL A 43 3.97 17.66 -6.29
N PHE A 44 2.81 17.38 -5.69
CA PHE A 44 2.73 16.96 -4.30
C PHE A 44 2.11 15.56 -4.19
N THR A 45 2.91 14.57 -3.79
CA THR A 45 2.49 13.18 -3.65
C THR A 45 2.13 12.85 -2.19
N ILE A 46 0.92 12.35 -1.99
CA ILE A 46 0.36 11.94 -0.70
C ILE A 46 0.41 10.41 -0.60
N HIS A 47 1.15 9.86 0.36
CA HIS A 47 1.13 8.42 0.65
C HIS A 47 0.19 8.06 1.78
N ASN A 48 -0.05 9.00 2.70
CA ASN A 48 -0.92 8.78 3.85
C ASN A 48 -1.43 10.09 4.47
N LEU A 49 -2.75 10.26 4.51
CA LEU A 49 -3.39 11.42 5.13
C LEU A 49 -3.47 11.39 6.67
N ALA A 50 -3.16 10.27 7.30
CA ALA A 50 -3.17 10.15 8.76
C ALA A 50 -2.09 11.03 9.44
N TYR A 51 -0.99 11.32 8.73
CA TYR A 51 0.10 12.13 9.23
C TYR A 51 0.24 13.40 8.39
N GLN A 52 -0.18 14.54 8.94
CA GLN A 52 -0.31 15.78 8.17
C GLN A 52 0.76 16.84 8.49
N GLY A 53 1.57 16.62 9.52
CA GLY A 53 2.52 17.64 10.00
C GLY A 53 1.79 18.90 10.47
N ILE A 54 0.93 18.75 11.49
CA ILE A 54 0.19 19.85 12.11
C ILE A 54 1.00 20.34 13.31
N PHE A 55 1.36 21.62 13.30
CA PHE A 55 2.24 22.23 14.29
C PHE A 55 1.73 23.58 14.79
N ASP A 56 2.25 24.02 15.93
CA ASP A 56 2.16 25.42 16.34
C ASP A 56 2.97 26.32 15.37
N PRO A 57 2.53 27.57 15.12
CA PRO A 57 3.22 28.49 14.20
C PRO A 57 4.70 28.72 14.51
N SER A 58 5.11 28.55 15.76
CA SER A 58 6.51 28.66 16.19
C SER A 58 7.47 27.68 15.49
N VAL A 59 6.94 26.62 14.84
CA VAL A 59 7.73 25.70 14.02
C VAL A 59 8.43 26.43 12.87
N VAL A 60 7.83 27.49 12.33
CA VAL A 60 8.33 28.23 11.15
C VAL A 60 9.67 28.89 11.48
N SER A 61 9.73 29.62 12.60
CA SER A 61 10.98 30.19 13.11
C SER A 61 12.01 29.13 13.48
N SER A 62 11.56 27.97 13.97
CA SER A 62 12.46 26.86 14.36
C SER A 62 13.17 26.24 13.15
N VAL A 63 12.58 26.31 11.95
CA VAL A 63 13.20 25.88 10.69
C VAL A 63 13.91 27.01 9.93
N GLY A 64 14.06 28.18 10.56
CA GLY A 64 14.76 29.33 10.01
C GLY A 64 13.98 30.10 8.95
N LEU A 65 12.65 30.04 9.01
CA LEU A 65 11.73 30.82 8.18
C LEU A 65 10.97 31.84 9.03
N ASP A 66 10.46 32.89 8.41
CA ASP A 66 9.51 33.82 9.00
C ASP A 66 8.10 33.55 8.49
N GLU A 67 7.07 33.97 9.24
CA GLU A 67 5.66 33.81 8.78
C GLU A 67 5.40 34.52 7.45
N SER A 68 6.14 35.60 7.14
CA SER A 68 6.07 36.31 5.86
C SER A 68 6.59 35.49 4.66
N ASP A 69 7.36 34.42 4.91
CA ASP A 69 7.80 33.49 3.88
C ASP A 69 6.69 32.49 3.50
N LEU A 70 5.61 32.45 4.29
CA LEU A 70 4.47 31.59 4.06
C LEU A 70 3.36 32.31 3.30
N LEU A 71 2.79 31.62 2.30
CA LEU A 71 1.58 32.10 1.65
C LEU A 71 0.40 31.94 2.60
N GLU A 72 -0.56 32.87 2.53
CA GLU A 72 -1.76 32.79 3.35
C GLU A 72 -2.63 31.61 2.90
N LEU A 73 -3.12 30.80 3.85
CA LEU A 73 -4.01 29.68 3.59
C LEU A 73 -5.23 29.76 4.51
N GLU A 74 -6.37 30.18 3.95
CA GLU A 74 -7.62 30.41 4.69
C GLU A 74 -8.13 29.17 5.44
N LYS A 75 -7.81 27.96 4.95
CA LYS A 75 -8.29 26.69 5.52
C LYS A 75 -7.38 26.10 6.61
N GLU A 76 -6.44 26.86 7.16
CA GLU A 76 -5.67 26.40 8.33
C GLU A 76 -6.54 26.36 9.59
N ARG A 77 -6.67 25.18 10.19
CA ARG A 77 -7.53 24.97 11.36
C ARG A 77 -6.87 25.54 12.62
N GLU A 78 -7.65 26.27 13.41
CA GLU A 78 -7.39 26.50 14.85
C GLU A 78 -6.04 27.18 15.17
N GLY A 79 -5.55 28.07 14.30
CA GLY A 79 -4.27 28.77 14.51
C GLY A 79 -3.05 27.85 14.47
N LYS A 80 -3.19 26.64 13.91
CA LYS A 80 -2.10 25.70 13.64
C LYS A 80 -1.68 25.80 12.19
N ILE A 81 -0.43 25.45 11.92
CA ILE A 81 0.08 25.31 10.57
C ILE A 81 -0.02 23.84 10.15
N ASN A 82 -0.61 23.59 8.99
CA ASN A 82 -0.76 22.24 8.43
C ASN A 82 0.06 22.10 7.15
N PHE A 83 1.20 21.41 7.24
CA PHE A 83 2.11 21.27 6.11
C PHE A 83 1.46 20.51 4.95
N MET A 84 0.75 19.41 5.22
CA MET A 84 0.03 18.65 4.19
C MET A 84 -1.00 19.53 3.45
N ALA A 85 -1.80 20.31 4.19
CA ALA A 85 -2.78 21.22 3.61
C ALA A 85 -2.14 22.26 2.68
N ARG A 86 -0.99 22.81 3.07
CA ARG A 86 -0.21 23.75 2.23
C ARG A 86 0.32 23.08 0.97
N GLY A 87 0.88 21.87 1.08
CA GLY A 87 1.34 21.09 -0.07
C GLY A 87 0.22 20.82 -1.09
N ILE A 88 -0.97 20.46 -0.62
CA ILE A 88 -2.16 20.26 -1.47
C ILE A 88 -2.60 21.58 -2.11
N SER A 89 -2.68 22.64 -1.32
CA SER A 89 -3.26 23.92 -1.76
C SER A 89 -2.42 24.59 -2.83
N PHE A 90 -1.10 24.62 -2.63
CA PHE A 90 -0.20 25.41 -3.46
C PHE A 90 0.50 24.63 -4.58
N SER A 91 0.34 23.30 -4.64
CA SER A 91 0.92 22.53 -5.75
C SER A 91 0.17 22.72 -7.05
N ASP A 92 0.91 22.65 -8.16
CA ASP A 92 0.34 22.66 -9.51
C ASP A 92 -0.46 21.38 -9.77
N VAL A 93 0.04 20.24 -9.31
CA VAL A 93 -0.62 18.92 -9.39
C VAL A 93 -0.46 18.17 -8.07
N VAL A 94 -1.52 17.45 -7.67
CA VAL A 94 -1.50 16.54 -6.53
C VAL A 94 -1.54 15.11 -7.04
N SER A 95 -0.70 14.24 -6.49
CA SER A 95 -0.76 12.80 -6.73
C SER A 95 -0.96 12.03 -5.43
N THR A 96 -1.50 10.83 -5.54
CA THR A 96 -1.56 9.86 -4.45
C THR A 96 -1.39 8.45 -5.01
N VAL A 97 -1.31 7.45 -4.13
CA VAL A 97 -0.75 6.13 -4.46
C VAL A 97 -1.75 5.13 -5.08
N SER A 98 -2.97 5.55 -5.42
CA SER A 98 -3.94 4.76 -6.22
C SER A 98 -5.12 5.63 -6.70
N GLU A 99 -5.80 5.20 -7.75
CA GLU A 99 -6.94 5.93 -8.35
C GLU A 99 -8.18 5.86 -7.48
N GLU A 100 -8.44 4.72 -6.84
CA GLU A 100 -9.52 4.60 -5.89
C GLU A 100 -9.24 5.45 -4.65
N TYR A 101 -8.01 5.43 -4.11
CA TYR A 101 -7.68 6.25 -2.95
C TYR A 101 -7.82 7.74 -3.27
N ALA A 102 -7.43 8.18 -4.47
CA ALA A 102 -7.65 9.56 -4.95
C ALA A 102 -9.12 9.99 -4.90
N LYS A 103 -10.07 9.05 -5.13
CA LYS A 103 -11.50 9.30 -5.01
C LYS A 103 -11.96 9.25 -3.54
N GLU A 104 -11.52 8.24 -2.80
CA GLU A 104 -11.90 8.01 -1.40
C GLU A 104 -11.54 9.22 -0.52
N ILE A 105 -10.33 9.77 -0.65
CA ILE A 105 -9.83 10.87 0.17
C ILE A 105 -10.54 12.22 -0.04
N GLN A 106 -11.40 12.31 -1.05
CA GLN A 106 -12.28 13.47 -1.24
C GLN A 106 -13.58 13.36 -0.43
N SER A 107 -13.77 12.27 0.31
CA SER A 107 -14.90 12.05 1.22
C SER A 107 -14.50 12.31 2.67
N LYS A 108 -15.47 12.64 3.51
CA LYS A 108 -15.26 12.87 4.96
C LYS A 108 -14.70 11.66 5.69
N GLU A 109 -15.00 10.45 5.23
CA GLU A 109 -14.56 9.21 5.88
C GLU A 109 -13.04 9.00 5.76
N TYR A 110 -12.46 9.34 4.60
CA TYR A 110 -11.05 9.05 4.30
C TYR A 110 -10.17 10.30 4.16
N GLY A 111 -10.76 11.49 3.99
CA GLY A 111 -10.03 12.74 3.73
C GLY A 111 -9.33 13.36 4.93
N ALA A 112 -9.52 12.81 6.14
CA ALA A 112 -8.85 13.23 7.36
C ALA A 112 -8.93 14.75 7.64
N GLY A 113 -10.03 15.41 7.25
CA GLY A 113 -10.25 16.84 7.42
C GLY A 113 -9.72 17.71 6.27
N LEU A 114 -9.10 17.12 5.26
CA LEU A 114 -8.61 17.78 4.04
C LEU A 114 -9.47 17.46 2.81
N GLU A 115 -10.60 16.76 2.99
CA GLU A 115 -11.49 16.32 1.89
C GLU A 115 -11.93 17.46 0.97
N GLU A 116 -12.19 18.64 1.51
CA GLU A 116 -12.59 19.81 0.71
C GLU A 116 -11.43 20.36 -0.11
N LEU A 117 -10.22 20.45 0.46
CA LEU A 117 -9.02 20.87 -0.28
C LEU A 117 -8.70 19.91 -1.42
N LEU A 118 -8.86 18.62 -1.18
CA LEU A 118 -8.65 17.58 -2.19
C LEU A 118 -9.75 17.61 -3.26
N ALA A 119 -11.00 17.86 -2.88
CA ALA A 119 -12.11 18.02 -3.81
C ALA A 119 -11.95 19.27 -4.69
N ASP A 120 -11.44 20.38 -4.15
CA ASP A 120 -11.12 21.60 -4.91
C ASP A 120 -10.03 21.36 -5.97
N LYS A 121 -9.18 20.35 -5.77
CA LYS A 121 -8.11 19.93 -6.69
C LYS A 121 -8.49 18.71 -7.54
N ARG A 122 -9.78 18.34 -7.65
CA ARG A 122 -10.22 17.12 -8.35
C ARG A 122 -9.76 17.04 -9.81
N ASP A 123 -9.67 18.17 -10.50
CA ASP A 123 -9.21 18.27 -11.89
C ASP A 123 -7.70 17.99 -12.06
N ARG A 124 -6.96 17.96 -10.95
CA ARG A 124 -5.50 17.81 -10.89
C ARG A 124 -5.02 16.90 -9.76
N LEU A 125 -5.90 16.02 -9.28
CA LEU A 125 -5.61 15.00 -8.27
C LEU A 125 -5.58 13.63 -8.95
N PHE A 126 -4.41 13.01 -9.01
CA PHE A 126 -4.19 11.76 -9.74
C PHE A 126 -3.77 10.63 -8.83
N GLY A 127 -4.29 9.43 -9.09
CA GLY A 127 -3.84 8.20 -8.46
C GLY A 127 -2.80 7.48 -9.31
N ILE A 128 -1.63 7.21 -8.76
CA ILE A 128 -0.56 6.46 -9.41
C ILE A 128 -0.16 5.32 -8.47
N LEU A 129 -0.37 4.08 -8.92
CA LEU A 129 -0.02 2.90 -8.14
C LEU A 129 1.49 2.85 -7.88
N ASN A 130 1.88 2.33 -6.72
CA ASN A 130 3.26 1.99 -6.46
C ASN A 130 3.72 0.83 -7.35
N GLY A 131 5.03 0.78 -7.63
CA GLY A 131 5.65 -0.35 -8.30
C GLY A 131 6.26 -1.37 -7.33
N VAL A 132 6.42 -2.61 -7.81
CA VAL A 132 7.22 -3.67 -7.19
C VAL A 132 8.61 -3.65 -7.82
N ASP A 133 9.63 -3.75 -6.98
CA ASP A 133 10.99 -4.01 -7.43
C ASP A 133 11.19 -5.51 -7.66
N TYR A 134 11.04 -5.95 -8.91
CA TYR A 134 11.25 -7.34 -9.32
C TYR A 134 12.73 -7.77 -9.32
N GLN A 135 13.69 -6.89 -9.01
CA GLN A 135 15.05 -7.35 -8.70
C GLN A 135 15.14 -7.93 -7.29
N VAL A 136 14.29 -7.46 -6.37
CA VAL A 136 14.21 -7.91 -4.98
C VAL A 136 13.14 -9.00 -4.82
N PHE A 137 11.95 -8.78 -5.40
CA PHE A 137 10.78 -9.63 -5.25
C PHE A 137 10.52 -10.47 -6.49
N ASN A 138 11.36 -11.50 -6.70
CA ASN A 138 11.24 -12.39 -7.85
C ASN A 138 11.50 -13.85 -7.48
N PRO A 139 10.48 -14.74 -7.54
CA PRO A 139 10.65 -16.14 -7.16
C PRO A 139 11.69 -16.88 -8.01
N GLN A 140 12.03 -16.38 -9.21
CA GLN A 140 13.03 -16.99 -10.08
C GLN A 140 14.46 -16.81 -9.55
N THR A 141 14.72 -15.74 -8.80
CA THR A 141 16.08 -15.36 -8.35
C THR A 141 16.20 -15.12 -6.85
N ASP A 142 15.09 -15.19 -6.11
CA ASP A 142 15.07 -14.94 -4.67
C ASP A 142 15.89 -15.99 -3.91
N SER A 143 16.99 -15.56 -3.28
CA SER A 143 17.89 -16.45 -2.52
C SER A 143 17.33 -16.90 -1.16
N HIS A 144 16.22 -16.33 -0.71
CA HIS A 144 15.64 -16.62 0.60
C HIS A 144 14.63 -17.77 0.58
N ILE A 145 14.20 -18.21 -0.61
CA ILE A 145 13.19 -19.26 -0.78
C ILE A 145 13.86 -20.62 -1.03
N ALA A 146 13.18 -21.71 -0.70
CA ALA A 146 13.76 -23.05 -0.70
C ALA A 146 14.03 -23.59 -2.11
N LEU A 147 13.17 -23.23 -3.07
CA LEU A 147 13.34 -23.60 -4.47
C LEU A 147 12.81 -22.47 -5.36
N ASN A 148 13.66 -21.98 -6.27
CA ASN A 148 13.27 -20.95 -7.21
C ASN A 148 12.29 -21.47 -8.27
N TYR A 149 11.41 -20.57 -8.73
CA TYR A 149 10.36 -20.88 -9.69
C TYR A 149 9.88 -19.65 -10.45
N ASP A 150 9.17 -19.90 -11.54
CA ASP A 150 8.55 -18.90 -12.40
C ASP A 150 7.20 -19.44 -12.94
N LEU A 151 6.59 -18.69 -13.87
CA LEU A 151 5.34 -19.08 -14.54
C LEU A 151 5.41 -20.46 -15.23
N HIS A 152 6.59 -20.92 -15.63
CA HIS A 152 6.78 -22.19 -16.32
C HIS A 152 7.12 -23.35 -15.37
N SER A 153 7.37 -23.06 -14.09
CA SER A 153 7.80 -24.01 -13.07
C SER A 153 7.03 -23.90 -11.76
N LEU A 154 5.76 -23.46 -11.82
CA LEU A 154 4.91 -23.24 -10.63
C LEU A 154 4.79 -24.44 -9.69
N ASP A 155 4.96 -25.67 -10.18
CA ASP A 155 4.93 -26.88 -9.35
C ASP A 155 6.02 -26.88 -8.27
N HIS A 156 7.11 -26.13 -8.48
CA HIS A 156 8.16 -25.91 -7.48
C HIS A 156 7.69 -25.12 -6.26
N LYS A 157 6.61 -24.33 -6.36
CA LYS A 157 6.04 -23.57 -5.22
C LYS A 157 5.68 -24.50 -4.05
N GLY A 158 5.25 -25.73 -4.34
CA GLY A 158 4.97 -26.74 -3.30
C GLY A 158 6.17 -27.07 -2.41
N ALA A 159 7.41 -26.94 -2.91
CA ALA A 159 8.61 -27.11 -2.09
C ALA A 159 8.79 -25.96 -1.07
N ASN A 160 8.48 -24.72 -1.50
CA ASN A 160 8.49 -23.55 -0.62
C ASN A 160 7.43 -23.65 0.48
N LYS A 161 6.22 -24.10 0.13
CA LYS A 161 5.15 -24.37 1.09
C LYS A 161 5.58 -25.37 2.16
N LYS A 162 6.11 -26.53 1.74
CA LYS A 162 6.61 -27.57 2.67
C LYS A 162 7.77 -27.07 3.54
N ALA A 163 8.64 -26.22 3.02
CA ALA A 163 9.72 -25.62 3.79
C ALA A 163 9.19 -24.68 4.88
N LEU A 164 8.24 -23.81 4.54
CA LEU A 164 7.60 -22.89 5.49
C LEU A 164 6.78 -23.63 6.55
N GLN A 165 6.05 -24.69 6.17
CA GLN A 165 5.33 -25.56 7.11
C GLN A 165 6.27 -26.16 8.15
N ARG A 166 7.45 -26.65 7.74
CA ARG A 166 8.46 -27.16 8.68
C ARG A 166 9.00 -26.07 9.60
N GLU A 167 9.25 -24.87 9.08
CA GLU A 167 9.70 -23.72 9.89
C GLU A 167 8.64 -23.31 10.93
N CYS A 168 7.36 -23.46 10.60
CA CYS A 168 6.24 -23.19 11.50
C CYS A 168 5.89 -24.35 12.43
N SER A 169 6.52 -25.53 12.27
CA SER A 169 6.16 -26.78 12.95
C SER A 169 4.73 -27.26 12.66
N PHE A 170 4.22 -26.97 11.47
CA PHE A 170 2.93 -27.45 11.00
C PHE A 170 3.02 -28.84 10.36
N GLU A 171 1.86 -29.46 10.15
CA GLU A 171 1.75 -30.61 9.26
C GLU A 171 2.22 -30.24 7.84
N VAL A 172 3.04 -31.10 7.24
CA VAL A 172 3.69 -30.84 5.95
C VAL A 172 2.88 -31.50 4.84
N GLY A 173 2.23 -30.68 4.01
CA GLY A 173 1.34 -31.13 2.95
C GLY A 173 1.04 -30.03 1.95
N THR A 174 0.91 -30.37 0.67
CA THR A 174 0.56 -29.41 -0.39
C THR A 174 -0.94 -29.17 -0.51
N ASP A 175 -1.73 -30.12 -0.02
CA ASP A 175 -3.19 -30.17 0.02
C ASP A 175 -3.80 -29.38 1.19
N ILE A 176 -3.03 -29.10 2.24
CA ILE A 176 -3.48 -28.29 3.38
C ILE A 176 -3.35 -26.80 3.04
N PRO A 177 -4.43 -26.00 3.01
CA PRO A 177 -4.34 -24.58 2.68
C PRO A 177 -3.45 -23.82 3.67
N LEU A 178 -2.53 -22.99 3.17
CA LEU A 178 -1.67 -22.14 3.97
C LEU A 178 -1.88 -20.66 3.62
N MET A 179 -2.33 -19.90 4.60
CA MET A 179 -2.55 -18.46 4.49
C MET A 179 -1.47 -17.68 5.22
N GLY A 180 -1.00 -16.59 4.59
CA GLY A 180 0.00 -15.69 5.15
C GLY A 180 -0.53 -14.28 5.37
N MET A 181 -0.03 -13.60 6.40
CA MET A 181 -0.20 -12.16 6.59
C MET A 181 1.12 -11.53 7.02
N ILE A 182 1.54 -10.46 6.33
CA ILE A 182 2.72 -9.66 6.70
C ILE A 182 2.27 -8.21 6.87
N SER A 183 2.31 -7.67 8.08
CA SER A 183 1.80 -6.31 8.32
C SER A 183 2.29 -5.67 9.62
N ARG A 184 2.04 -4.36 9.77
CA ARG A 184 1.99 -3.74 11.11
C ARG A 184 0.71 -4.20 11.81
N LEU A 185 0.82 -4.69 13.04
CA LEU A 185 -0.30 -5.24 13.81
C LEU A 185 -1.12 -4.11 14.44
N THR A 186 -2.10 -3.58 13.71
CA THR A 186 -2.90 -2.40 14.08
C THR A 186 -4.32 -2.52 13.54
N ASP A 187 -5.28 -1.77 14.10
CA ASP A 187 -6.67 -1.72 13.60
C ASP A 187 -6.71 -1.32 12.12
N GLN A 188 -5.83 -0.43 11.66
CA GLN A 188 -5.73 -0.03 10.25
C GLN A 188 -5.60 -1.25 9.32
N LYS A 189 -4.85 -2.27 9.74
CA LYS A 189 -4.55 -3.46 8.93
C LYS A 189 -5.58 -4.58 9.09
N GLY A 190 -6.74 -4.29 9.70
CA GLY A 190 -7.83 -5.27 9.80
C GLY A 190 -7.66 -6.30 10.89
N LEU A 191 -6.77 -6.07 11.87
CA LEU A 191 -6.52 -7.04 12.93
C LEU A 191 -7.73 -7.19 13.86
N ASP A 192 -8.53 -6.15 14.08
CA ASP A 192 -9.78 -6.20 14.86
C ASP A 192 -10.78 -7.19 14.24
N ILE A 193 -11.02 -7.10 12.93
CA ILE A 193 -11.95 -8.02 12.25
C ILE A 193 -11.34 -9.41 12.03
N LEU A 194 -10.01 -9.51 11.95
CA LEU A 194 -9.31 -10.79 11.83
C LEU A 194 -9.45 -11.60 13.12
N VAL A 195 -9.19 -10.99 14.28
CA VAL A 195 -9.22 -11.74 15.56
C VAL A 195 -10.62 -12.25 15.92
N GLU A 196 -11.66 -11.59 15.42
CA GLU A 196 -13.05 -12.05 15.51
C GLU A 196 -13.33 -13.29 14.63
N ALA A 197 -12.72 -13.38 13.45
CA ALA A 197 -12.97 -14.46 12.49
C ALA A 197 -11.99 -15.63 12.61
N ILE A 198 -10.76 -15.40 13.07
CA ILE A 198 -9.64 -16.34 12.89
C ILE A 198 -9.86 -17.70 13.56
N ARG A 199 -10.55 -17.74 14.71
CA ARG A 199 -10.88 -19.01 15.39
C ARG A 199 -11.72 -19.91 14.48
N THR A 200 -12.80 -19.37 13.92
CA THR A 200 -13.66 -20.07 12.96
C THR A 200 -12.90 -20.45 11.69
N VAL A 201 -11.97 -19.61 11.24
CA VAL A 201 -11.13 -19.93 10.08
C VAL A 201 -10.21 -21.13 10.35
N LEU A 202 -9.59 -21.19 11.53
CA LEU A 202 -8.68 -22.28 11.91
C LEU A 202 -9.42 -23.62 12.10
N GLU A 203 -10.71 -23.59 12.45
CA GLU A 203 -11.58 -24.77 12.49
C GLU A 203 -11.83 -25.39 11.10
N LEU A 204 -11.51 -24.69 10.00
CA LEU A 204 -11.64 -25.19 8.62
C LEU A 204 -10.40 -25.96 8.13
N GLU A 205 -9.56 -26.46 9.05
CA GLU A 205 -8.33 -27.21 8.75
C GLU A 205 -7.31 -26.42 7.91
N VAL A 206 -7.23 -25.11 8.15
CA VAL A 206 -6.30 -24.20 7.48
C VAL A 206 -5.09 -23.93 8.36
N GLN A 207 -3.94 -23.69 7.73
CA GLN A 207 -2.75 -23.18 8.39
C GLN A 207 -2.63 -21.66 8.17
N PHE A 208 -2.22 -20.93 9.20
CA PHE A 208 -2.08 -19.48 9.19
C PHE A 208 -0.75 -19.04 9.78
N VAL A 209 0.01 -18.27 9.02
CA VAL A 209 1.25 -17.65 9.49
C VAL A 209 1.12 -16.13 9.43
N VAL A 210 1.45 -15.47 10.54
CA VAL A 210 1.49 -14.00 10.63
C VAL A 210 2.89 -13.53 11.00
N LEU A 211 3.39 -12.54 10.27
CA LEU A 211 4.66 -11.87 10.54
C LEU A 211 4.41 -10.37 10.73
N GLY A 212 4.83 -9.82 11.85
CA GLY A 212 4.70 -8.40 12.09
C GLY A 212 4.87 -7.97 13.53
N THR A 213 4.97 -6.66 13.73
CA THR A 213 4.93 -6.02 15.05
C THR A 213 3.97 -4.84 15.01
N GLY A 214 3.58 -4.32 16.17
CA GLY A 214 2.65 -3.19 16.25
C GLY A 214 2.09 -3.03 17.66
N ASP A 215 0.78 -2.86 17.75
CA ASP A 215 0.12 -2.71 19.05
C ASP A 215 0.30 -3.97 19.89
N PHE A 216 0.72 -3.76 21.14
CA PHE A 216 0.99 -4.85 22.08
C PHE A 216 -0.22 -5.77 22.27
N ARG A 217 -1.44 -5.23 22.27
CA ARG A 217 -2.68 -5.99 22.35
C ARG A 217 -2.80 -7.06 21.26
N TYR A 218 -2.45 -6.73 20.02
CA TYR A 218 -2.51 -7.68 18.91
C TYR A 218 -1.39 -8.70 18.95
N GLN A 219 -0.18 -8.27 19.33
CA GLN A 219 0.94 -9.19 19.51
C GLN A 219 0.62 -10.25 20.56
N ASP A 220 0.09 -9.82 21.70
CA ASP A 220 -0.30 -10.68 22.80
C ASP A 220 -1.41 -11.66 22.37
N LEU A 221 -2.48 -11.14 21.77
CA LEU A 221 -3.61 -11.96 21.31
C LEU A 221 -3.19 -12.99 20.25
N LEU A 222 -2.42 -12.60 19.24
CA LEU A 222 -1.94 -13.51 18.20
C LEU A 222 -0.98 -14.58 18.75
N THR A 223 -0.20 -14.24 19.77
CA THR A 223 0.67 -15.20 20.48
C THR A 223 -0.18 -16.24 21.21
N HIS A 224 -1.19 -15.80 21.98
CA HIS A 224 -2.11 -16.70 22.67
C HIS A 224 -2.89 -17.60 21.69
N LEU A 225 -3.34 -17.07 20.55
CA LEU A 225 -4.00 -17.87 19.52
C LEU A 225 -3.07 -18.92 18.91
N ALA A 226 -1.79 -18.59 18.70
CA ALA A 226 -0.80 -19.55 18.21
C ALA A 226 -0.50 -20.66 19.25
N GLU A 227 -0.61 -20.36 20.54
CA GLU A 227 -0.49 -21.35 21.62
C GLU A 227 -1.74 -22.26 21.71
N GLU A 228 -2.92 -21.71 21.44
CA GLU A 228 -4.18 -22.45 21.41
C GLU A 228 -4.31 -23.36 20.18
N PHE A 229 -3.80 -22.91 19.03
CA PHE A 229 -3.82 -23.64 17.76
C PHE A 229 -2.39 -23.96 17.26
N PRO A 230 -1.57 -24.71 18.02
CA PRO A 230 -0.13 -24.86 17.75
C PRO A 230 0.19 -25.63 16.47
N HIS A 231 -0.78 -26.37 15.93
CA HIS A 231 -0.64 -27.13 14.67
C HIS A 231 -1.13 -26.36 13.44
N ASN A 232 -1.84 -25.24 13.64
CA ASN A 232 -2.51 -24.49 12.59
C ASN A 232 -2.07 -23.03 12.53
N MET A 233 -1.55 -22.44 13.62
CA MET A 233 -1.22 -21.02 13.65
C MET A 233 0.19 -20.75 14.17
N LYS A 234 0.89 -19.83 13.50
CA LYS A 234 2.21 -19.34 13.91
C LYS A 234 2.27 -17.83 13.83
N ALA A 235 2.63 -17.19 14.94
CA ALA A 235 2.86 -15.76 15.01
C ALA A 235 4.36 -15.46 15.18
N PHE A 236 4.95 -14.79 14.19
CA PHE A 236 6.31 -14.25 14.25
C PHE A 236 6.26 -12.76 14.58
N ILE A 237 6.41 -12.44 15.87
CA ILE A 237 6.40 -11.05 16.35
C ILE A 237 7.78 -10.41 16.18
N LYS A 238 8.16 -10.14 14.93
CA LYS A 238 9.44 -9.54 14.54
C LYS A 238 9.38 -8.91 13.15
N PHE A 239 10.40 -8.13 12.81
CA PHE A 239 10.70 -7.77 11.42
C PHE A 239 11.75 -8.72 10.86
N ASP A 240 11.44 -9.36 9.74
CA ASP A 240 12.34 -10.32 9.09
C ASP A 240 12.02 -10.38 7.59
N ALA A 241 12.82 -9.68 6.78
CA ALA A 241 12.58 -9.58 5.33
C ALA A 241 12.73 -10.93 4.62
N ALA A 242 13.69 -11.75 5.04
CA ALA A 242 13.90 -13.08 4.46
C ALA A 242 12.73 -14.01 4.78
N LEU A 243 12.20 -13.95 6.02
CA LEU A 243 10.98 -14.70 6.36
C LEU A 243 9.76 -14.16 5.60
N ALA A 244 9.64 -12.86 5.39
CA ALA A 244 8.56 -12.29 4.57
C ALA A 244 8.56 -12.88 3.15
N GLN A 245 9.72 -12.97 2.50
CA GLN A 245 9.86 -13.63 1.18
C GLN A 245 9.50 -15.12 1.21
N ARG A 246 9.91 -15.85 2.25
CA ARG A 246 9.48 -17.25 2.44
C ARG A 246 7.97 -17.38 2.63
N ILE A 247 7.34 -16.45 3.34
CA ILE A 247 5.87 -16.41 3.49
C ILE A 247 5.20 -16.14 2.14
N TYR A 248 5.67 -15.15 1.37
CA TYR A 248 5.15 -14.90 0.03
C TYR A 248 5.33 -16.10 -0.90
N ALA A 249 6.45 -16.80 -0.85
CA ALA A 249 6.69 -17.98 -1.69
C ALA A 249 5.94 -19.23 -1.23
N GLY A 250 5.78 -19.41 0.08
CA GLY A 250 5.27 -20.64 0.68
C GLY A 250 3.75 -20.68 0.89
N CYS A 251 3.10 -19.53 1.06
CA CYS A 251 1.64 -19.50 1.24
C CYS A 251 0.89 -19.69 -0.08
N ASP A 252 -0.33 -20.18 0.00
CA ASP A 252 -1.26 -20.23 -1.13
C ASP A 252 -2.06 -18.93 -1.23
N MET A 253 -2.41 -18.35 -0.08
CA MET A 253 -3.23 -17.15 0.03
C MET A 253 -2.54 -16.09 0.88
N PHE A 254 -2.77 -14.82 0.56
CA PHE A 254 -2.22 -13.68 1.31
C PHE A 254 -3.34 -12.77 1.80
N LEU A 255 -3.45 -12.61 3.12
CA LEU A 255 -4.56 -11.89 3.73
C LEU A 255 -4.23 -10.41 3.94
N MET A 256 -5.06 -9.52 3.40
CA MET A 256 -4.99 -8.07 3.61
C MET A 256 -6.37 -7.49 3.92
N PRO A 257 -6.88 -7.66 5.15
CA PRO A 257 -8.22 -7.25 5.54
C PRO A 257 -8.29 -5.75 5.92
N SER A 258 -7.40 -4.92 5.36
CA SER A 258 -7.15 -3.54 5.79
C SER A 258 -8.41 -2.67 5.78
N ARG A 259 -8.57 -1.84 6.83
CA ARG A 259 -9.64 -0.84 6.93
C ARG A 259 -9.50 0.26 5.90
N PHE A 260 -8.27 0.69 5.66
CA PHE A 260 -7.90 1.52 4.52
C PHE A 260 -6.46 1.21 4.13
N GLU A 261 -6.20 1.21 2.83
CA GLU A 261 -4.90 0.87 2.27
C GLU A 261 -4.63 1.74 1.05
N PRO A 262 -3.92 2.88 1.21
CA PRO A 262 -3.71 3.83 0.11
C PRO A 262 -3.20 3.16 -1.17
N CYS A 263 -2.23 2.25 -1.03
CA CYS A 263 -1.81 1.34 -2.08
C CYS A 263 -1.72 -0.10 -1.58
N GLY A 264 -0.84 -0.32 -0.59
CA GLY A 264 -0.41 -1.66 -0.18
C GLY A 264 0.58 -2.24 -1.22
N LEU A 265 1.71 -2.77 -0.76
CA LEU A 265 2.65 -3.50 -1.62
C LEU A 265 2.49 -5.02 -1.47
N GLY A 266 1.91 -5.47 -0.36
CA GLY A 266 1.86 -6.88 0.00
C GLY A 266 1.10 -7.74 -1.01
N GLN A 267 -0.01 -7.24 -1.56
CA GLN A 267 -0.79 -7.94 -2.58
C GLN A 267 -0.06 -8.00 -3.91
N LEU A 268 0.70 -6.97 -4.26
CA LEU A 268 1.47 -6.95 -5.51
C LEU A 268 2.61 -7.97 -5.44
N ILE A 269 3.32 -7.99 -4.30
CA ILE A 269 4.38 -8.97 -4.04
C ILE A 269 3.79 -10.38 -3.95
N SER A 270 2.66 -10.58 -3.26
CA SER A 270 2.05 -11.91 -3.15
C SER A 270 1.67 -12.45 -4.53
N MET A 271 1.06 -11.63 -5.39
CA MET A 271 0.72 -12.01 -6.76
C MET A 271 1.96 -12.34 -7.60
N ALA A 272 3.06 -11.59 -7.45
CA ALA A 272 4.33 -11.89 -8.11
C ALA A 272 4.91 -13.27 -7.73
N TYR A 273 4.57 -13.78 -6.54
CA TYR A 273 4.96 -15.11 -6.05
C TYR A 273 3.86 -16.16 -6.25
N GLY A 274 2.78 -15.85 -6.98
CA GLY A 274 1.67 -16.78 -7.18
C GLY A 274 0.89 -17.09 -5.91
N THR A 275 0.90 -16.18 -4.95
CA THR A 275 0.15 -16.26 -3.69
C THR A 275 -1.06 -15.34 -3.80
N ILE A 276 -2.24 -15.97 -3.76
CA ILE A 276 -3.48 -15.32 -4.16
C ILE A 276 -3.97 -14.38 -3.06
N PRO A 277 -4.13 -13.08 -3.33
CA PRO A 277 -4.53 -12.13 -2.32
C PRO A 277 -6.03 -12.26 -1.98
N ILE A 278 -6.34 -12.19 -0.69
CA ILE A 278 -7.69 -12.04 -0.13
C ILE A 278 -7.76 -10.66 0.53
N VAL A 279 -8.53 -9.75 -0.05
CA VAL A 279 -8.43 -8.32 0.27
C VAL A 279 -9.78 -7.68 0.53
N ARG A 280 -9.79 -6.61 1.34
CA ARG A 280 -10.91 -5.66 1.32
C ARG A 280 -10.81 -4.76 0.10
N ARG A 281 -11.96 -4.43 -0.52
CA ARG A 281 -12.04 -3.41 -1.57
C ARG A 281 -11.86 -1.99 -0.98
N THR A 282 -10.63 -1.50 -0.92
CA THR A 282 -10.28 -0.13 -0.50
C THR A 282 -8.97 0.31 -1.11
N GLY A 283 -8.85 1.60 -1.44
CA GLY A 283 -7.65 2.21 -2.00
C GLY A 283 -6.98 1.35 -3.08
N GLY A 284 -5.66 1.16 -3.00
CA GLY A 284 -4.94 0.40 -4.03
C GLY A 284 -5.29 -1.08 -4.10
N LEU A 285 -5.88 -1.68 -3.05
CA LEU A 285 -6.38 -3.06 -3.12
C LEU A 285 -7.53 -3.17 -4.12
N ALA A 286 -8.39 -2.15 -4.18
CA ALA A 286 -9.51 -2.09 -5.13
C ALA A 286 -9.04 -1.94 -6.59
N ASP A 287 -7.93 -1.22 -6.81
CA ASP A 287 -7.37 -0.99 -8.14
C ASP A 287 -6.54 -2.19 -8.62
N THR A 288 -5.93 -2.94 -7.70
CA THR A 288 -4.94 -3.97 -8.03
C THR A 288 -5.51 -5.37 -8.04
N VAL A 289 -6.52 -5.69 -7.22
CA VAL A 289 -7.08 -7.04 -7.10
C VAL A 289 -8.49 -7.10 -7.66
N LYS A 290 -8.65 -7.80 -8.79
CA LYS A 290 -9.96 -8.09 -9.39
C LYS A 290 -10.52 -9.37 -8.79
N ASP A 291 -11.74 -9.29 -8.24
CA ASP A 291 -12.43 -10.44 -7.63
C ASP A 291 -12.60 -11.58 -8.64
N PHE A 292 -12.38 -12.81 -8.17
CA PHE A 292 -12.51 -14.00 -8.99
C PHE A 292 -13.99 -14.30 -9.29
N ASP A 293 -14.33 -14.34 -10.59
CA ASP A 293 -15.64 -14.76 -11.09
C ASP A 293 -15.54 -16.19 -11.66
N PRO A 294 -16.11 -17.20 -10.97
CA PRO A 294 -16.03 -18.59 -11.41
C PRO A 294 -16.78 -18.85 -12.72
N ARG A 295 -17.70 -17.97 -13.14
CA ARG A 295 -18.47 -18.16 -14.38
C ARG A 295 -17.64 -17.83 -15.62
N THR A 296 -16.73 -16.87 -15.50
CA THR A 296 -15.85 -16.42 -16.59
C THR A 296 -14.43 -16.96 -16.42
N GLY A 297 -14.06 -17.44 -15.22
CA GLY A 297 -12.70 -17.83 -14.89
C GLY A 297 -11.73 -16.66 -14.82
N THR A 298 -12.23 -15.43 -14.68
CA THR A 298 -11.42 -14.20 -14.64
C THR A 298 -11.25 -13.68 -13.21
N GLY A 299 -10.24 -12.84 -13.00
CA GLY A 299 -9.89 -12.31 -11.68
C GLY A 299 -8.56 -12.88 -11.18
N ILE A 300 -8.01 -12.26 -10.15
CA ILE A 300 -6.64 -12.49 -9.63
C ILE A 300 -6.59 -12.54 -8.10
N GLY A 301 -7.74 -12.53 -7.42
CA GLY A 301 -7.85 -12.66 -5.98
C GLY A 301 -9.29 -12.74 -5.50
N PHE A 302 -9.48 -12.73 -4.18
CA PHE A 302 -10.80 -12.75 -3.56
C PHE A 302 -11.03 -11.44 -2.83
N VAL A 303 -12.13 -10.76 -3.14
CA VAL A 303 -12.40 -9.42 -2.64
C VAL A 303 -13.68 -9.41 -1.80
N PHE A 304 -13.62 -8.74 -0.64
CA PHE A 304 -14.81 -8.42 0.16
C PHE A 304 -14.99 -6.91 0.32
N GLN A 305 -16.24 -6.47 0.50
CA GLN A 305 -16.61 -5.06 0.47
C GLN A 305 -16.66 -4.44 1.87
N ASN A 306 -17.54 -4.96 2.73
CA ASN A 306 -17.82 -4.38 4.04
C ASN A 306 -16.72 -4.76 5.04
N TYR A 307 -16.27 -3.77 5.81
CA TYR A 307 -15.28 -3.97 6.86
C TYR A 307 -15.91 -4.63 8.09
N ASN A 308 -16.03 -5.96 8.06
CA ASN A 308 -16.47 -6.76 9.20
C ASN A 308 -15.99 -8.21 9.08
N ALA A 309 -15.96 -8.91 10.23
CA ALA A 309 -15.46 -10.28 10.34
C ALA A 309 -16.21 -11.29 9.47
N MET A 310 -17.54 -11.15 9.32
CA MET A 310 -18.36 -12.07 8.52
C MET A 310 -18.03 -11.99 7.02
N HIS A 311 -17.86 -10.79 6.48
CA HIS A 311 -17.50 -10.61 5.07
C HIS A 311 -16.07 -11.09 4.78
N LEU A 312 -15.15 -10.89 5.73
CA LEU A 312 -13.81 -11.47 5.69
C LEU A 312 -13.88 -13.00 5.63
N LEU A 313 -14.63 -13.62 6.55
CA LEU A 313 -14.82 -15.07 6.60
C LEU A 313 -15.41 -15.61 5.29
N VAL A 314 -16.42 -14.96 4.71
CA VAL A 314 -17.00 -15.36 3.42
C VAL A 314 -15.96 -15.34 2.29
N ALA A 315 -15.10 -14.33 2.22
CA ALA A 315 -14.04 -14.29 1.22
C ALA A 315 -12.98 -15.38 1.42
N ILE A 316 -12.62 -15.68 2.68
CA ILE A 316 -11.73 -16.79 3.01
C ILE A 316 -12.35 -18.12 2.57
N VAL A 317 -13.61 -18.39 2.94
CA VAL A 317 -14.30 -19.62 2.55
C VAL A 317 -14.39 -19.75 1.03
N ARG A 318 -14.69 -18.67 0.30
CA ARG A 318 -14.64 -18.67 -1.18
C ARG A 318 -13.27 -19.09 -1.69
N ALA A 319 -12.19 -18.56 -1.14
CA ALA A 319 -10.83 -18.91 -1.55
C ALA A 319 -10.52 -20.39 -1.28
N LEU A 320 -10.87 -20.89 -0.09
CA LEU A 320 -10.65 -22.28 0.31
C LEU A 320 -11.40 -23.28 -0.57
N GLU A 321 -12.64 -22.99 -0.94
CA GLU A 321 -13.42 -23.86 -1.83
C GLU A 321 -12.80 -23.96 -3.23
N HIS A 322 -12.25 -22.86 -3.76
CA HIS A 322 -11.60 -22.86 -5.08
C HIS A 322 -10.17 -23.43 -5.04
N PHE A 323 -9.50 -23.39 -3.89
CA PHE A 323 -8.18 -24.00 -3.72
C PHE A 323 -8.21 -25.53 -3.93
N ARG A 324 -9.35 -26.17 -3.66
CA ARG A 324 -9.54 -27.61 -3.90
C ARG A 324 -9.55 -28.01 -5.38
N ASP A 325 -9.77 -27.06 -6.28
CA ASP A 325 -9.69 -27.27 -7.73
C ASP A 325 -8.31 -26.81 -8.23
N GLU A 326 -7.38 -27.75 -8.35
CA GLU A 326 -6.00 -27.49 -8.77
C GLU A 326 -5.91 -26.75 -10.12
N GLY A 327 -6.79 -27.06 -11.07
CA GLY A 327 -6.78 -26.45 -12.40
C GLY A 327 -7.22 -24.98 -12.36
N THR A 328 -8.30 -24.71 -11.63
CA THR A 328 -8.78 -23.35 -11.40
C THR A 328 -7.76 -22.52 -10.61
N TRP A 329 -7.21 -23.10 -9.55
CA TRP A 329 -6.22 -22.42 -8.69
C TRP A 329 -4.94 -22.10 -9.44
N ARG A 330 -4.41 -23.06 -10.22
CA ARG A 330 -3.23 -22.83 -11.07
C ARG A 330 -3.47 -21.70 -12.05
N SER A 331 -4.61 -21.69 -12.73
CA SER A 331 -4.97 -20.63 -13.68
C SER A 331 -5.04 -19.25 -12.99
N LEU A 332 -5.50 -19.21 -11.74
CA LEU A 332 -5.54 -18.00 -10.92
C LEU A 332 -4.14 -17.49 -10.58
N MET A 333 -3.22 -18.40 -10.21
CA MET A 333 -1.81 -18.07 -9.95
C MET A 333 -1.10 -17.54 -11.19
N GLU A 334 -1.28 -18.20 -12.34
CA GLU A 334 -0.67 -17.80 -13.61
C GLU A 334 -1.12 -16.39 -14.01
N ARG A 335 -2.41 -16.07 -13.88
CA ARG A 335 -2.93 -14.72 -14.15
C ARG A 335 -2.34 -13.68 -13.19
N ALA A 336 -2.31 -13.98 -11.89
CA ALA A 336 -1.78 -13.07 -10.87
C ALA A 336 -0.29 -12.76 -11.12
N MET A 337 0.52 -13.78 -11.42
CA MET A 337 1.95 -13.62 -11.72
C MET A 337 2.23 -12.95 -13.07
N SER A 338 1.28 -12.97 -14.00
CA SER A 338 1.41 -12.32 -15.30
C SER A 338 1.08 -10.82 -15.26
N CYS A 339 0.59 -10.28 -14.14
CA CYS A 339 0.33 -8.86 -14.00
C CYS A 339 1.63 -8.07 -13.89
N ASP A 340 1.76 -7.01 -14.68
CA ASP A 340 2.87 -6.07 -14.60
C ASP A 340 2.56 -4.94 -13.61
N PHE A 341 3.19 -5.01 -12.44
CA PHE A 341 3.21 -3.96 -11.44
C PHE A 341 4.62 -3.40 -11.24
N SER A 342 5.46 -3.42 -12.28
CA SER A 342 6.80 -2.84 -12.23
C SER A 342 6.78 -1.32 -12.10
N TRP A 343 7.90 -0.74 -11.69
CA TRP A 343 8.07 0.71 -11.63
C TRP A 343 8.00 1.40 -12.99
N ASP A 344 8.31 0.71 -14.10
CA ASP A 344 8.28 1.30 -15.44
C ASP A 344 6.86 1.78 -15.80
N SER A 345 5.84 0.98 -15.46
CA SER A 345 4.43 1.33 -15.66
C SER A 345 4.02 2.58 -14.87
N SER A 346 4.42 2.66 -13.59
CA SER A 346 4.15 3.82 -12.74
C SER A 346 4.94 5.06 -13.19
N ALA A 347 6.18 4.89 -13.63
CA ALA A 347 7.05 5.99 -14.06
C ALA A 347 6.48 6.74 -15.27
N HIS A 348 5.87 6.03 -16.23
CA HIS A 348 5.19 6.67 -17.35
C HIS A 348 4.03 7.57 -16.89
N LYS A 349 3.22 7.13 -15.92
CA LYS A 349 2.16 7.97 -15.34
C LYS A 349 2.73 9.19 -14.62
N TYR A 350 3.86 9.05 -13.91
CA TYR A 350 4.55 10.19 -13.30
C TYR A 350 5.05 11.20 -14.33
N GLU A 351 5.60 10.74 -15.46
CA GLU A 351 6.04 11.60 -16.55
C GLU A 351 4.89 12.43 -17.13
N GLU A 352 3.71 11.83 -17.29
CA GLU A 352 2.50 12.53 -17.76
C GLU A 352 2.07 13.65 -16.80
N ILE A 353 2.04 13.39 -15.49
CA ILE A 353 1.66 14.42 -14.51
C ILE A 353 2.73 15.52 -14.36
N TYR A 354 4.01 15.20 -14.58
CA TYR A 354 5.08 16.19 -14.60
C TYR A 354 4.92 17.15 -15.78
N LYS A 355 4.63 16.63 -16.98
CA LYS A 355 4.32 17.46 -18.15
C LYS A 355 3.11 18.34 -17.90
N LEU A 356 2.04 17.79 -17.32
CA LEU A 356 0.85 18.55 -16.94
C LEU A 356 1.17 19.67 -15.94
N ALA A 357 1.96 19.38 -14.90
CA ALA A 357 2.35 20.38 -13.90
C ALA A 357 3.13 21.54 -14.55
N ILE A 358 4.07 21.24 -15.46
CA ILE A 358 4.79 22.25 -16.25
C ILE A 358 3.84 23.11 -17.09
N GLU A 359 2.85 22.49 -17.74
CA GLU A 359 1.86 23.22 -18.54
C GLU A 359 0.97 24.13 -17.70
N LEU A 360 0.50 23.65 -16.56
CA LEU A 360 -0.32 24.43 -15.63
C LEU A 360 0.48 25.62 -15.07
N ARG A 361 1.74 25.39 -14.68
CA ARG A 361 2.63 26.43 -14.18
C ARG A 361 2.82 27.55 -15.19
N LYS A 362 2.96 27.22 -16.47
CA LYS A 362 3.08 28.20 -17.57
C LYS A 362 1.82 29.01 -17.82
N LYS A 363 0.63 28.49 -17.49
CA LYS A 363 -0.68 29.15 -17.69
C LYS A 363 -1.13 29.99 -16.49
N GLY A 364 -0.60 29.70 -15.30
CA GLY A 364 -0.86 30.45 -14.06
C GLY A 364 -0.09 31.77 -13.96
N HIS A 365 0.87 31.97 -14.87
CA HIS A 365 1.49 33.25 -15.22
C HIS A 365 0.85 33.79 -16.50
#